data_AF-A0A1C6F6G7-F1
#
_entry.id   AF-A0A1C6F6G7-F1
#
_cell.length_a   1.000
_cell.length_b   1.000
_cell.length_c   1.000
_cell.angle_alpha   90.00
_cell.angle_beta   90.00
_cell.angle_gamma   90.00
#
_symmetry.space_group_name_H-M   'P 1'
#
loop_
_entity.id
_entity.type
_entity.pdbx_description
1 polymer ?
#
loop_
_entity_poly.entity_id
_entity_poly.type
_entity_poly.pdbx_seq_one_letter_code
_entity_poly.pdbx_strand_id
1 'polypeptide(L)'
;MSNNWIKTNIKMPKEGAACLVTTQGDIALAKYSEGYFTQYGNDDVFYNNVTAWQYADVPFEDETSEYKKAINYLLNTFRNCREYIDEDEKFYLLGGWDNDRVFVIKPRSIEDIDCINTFTRTVNGKNALNYENIGETYVLIFGSDIYGVELEKYDYVTISKMSEVLANNTRRIMDIITIMSREEIEAED
;
A
#
# COMPACT_ATOMS: atom_id res chain seq x y z
N MET A 1 -3.57 15.28 -28.73
CA MET A 1 -3.49 13.83 -28.49
C MET A 1 -2.62 13.64 -27.27
N SER A 2 -3.17 13.08 -26.19
CA SER A 2 -2.44 12.79 -24.95
C SER A 2 -1.33 11.78 -25.25
N ASN A 3 -0.11 12.04 -24.79
CA ASN A 3 1.05 11.19 -25.05
C ASN A 3 1.02 9.99 -24.10
N ASN A 4 0.27 8.94 -24.43
CA ASN A 4 0.07 7.75 -23.59
C ASN A 4 1.22 6.72 -23.69
N TRP A 5 2.37 7.10 -24.27
CA TRP A 5 3.53 6.23 -24.43
C TRP A 5 4.33 6.11 -23.13
N ILE A 6 4.51 4.88 -22.65
CA ILE A 6 5.27 4.53 -21.45
C ILE A 6 6.67 4.05 -21.87
N LYS A 7 7.72 4.60 -21.27
CA LYS A 7 9.09 4.17 -21.55
C LYS A 7 9.37 2.81 -20.88
N THR A 8 10.02 1.91 -21.61
CA THR A 8 10.34 0.54 -21.13
C THR A 8 11.25 0.52 -19.90
N ASN A 9 12.05 1.57 -19.69
CA ASN A 9 12.89 1.72 -18.50
C ASN A 9 12.14 2.20 -17.24
N ILE A 10 10.88 2.61 -17.37
CA ILE A 10 10.04 3.02 -16.23
C ILE A 10 9.16 1.86 -15.79
N LYS A 11 8.48 1.22 -16.74
CA LYS A 11 7.50 0.17 -16.47
C LYS A 11 7.32 -0.70 -17.70
N MET A 12 7.16 -2.00 -17.47
CA MET A 12 6.79 -2.96 -18.50
C MET A 12 5.27 -3.20 -18.54
N PRO A 13 4.70 -3.62 -19.68
CA PRO A 13 3.30 -4.01 -19.77
C PRO A 13 2.99 -5.20 -18.86
N LYS A 14 1.70 -5.46 -18.65
CA LYS A 14 1.26 -6.72 -18.05
C LYS A 14 1.60 -7.90 -18.97
N GLU A 15 1.93 -9.02 -18.37
CA GLU A 15 2.17 -10.29 -19.06
C GLU A 15 0.96 -10.67 -19.94
N GLY A 16 1.22 -11.06 -21.19
CA GLY A 16 0.21 -11.42 -22.18
C GLY A 16 -0.48 -10.25 -22.88
N ALA A 17 -0.13 -9.00 -22.56
CA ALA A 17 -0.81 -7.82 -23.12
C ALA A 17 -0.44 -7.57 -24.59
N ALA A 18 -1.42 -7.15 -25.38
CA ALA A 18 -1.21 -6.60 -26.71
C ALA A 18 -0.84 -5.11 -26.62
N CYS A 19 0.29 -4.73 -27.20
CA CYS A 19 0.89 -3.42 -27.10
C CYS A 19 1.26 -2.86 -28.47
N LEU A 20 1.11 -1.56 -28.67
CA LEU A 20 1.85 -0.83 -29.70
C LEU A 20 3.23 -0.49 -29.12
N VAL A 21 4.29 -0.77 -29.89
CA VAL A 21 5.69 -0.56 -29.47
C VAL A 21 6.42 0.31 -30.47
N THR A 22 7.38 1.11 -30.01
CA THR A 22 8.28 1.87 -30.89
C THR A 22 9.57 1.09 -31.15
N THR A 23 9.84 0.76 -32.42
CA THR A 23 11.05 0.05 -32.85
C THR A 23 11.74 0.84 -33.96
N GLN A 24 12.96 1.34 -33.71
CA GLN A 24 13.82 1.98 -34.72
C GLN A 24 13.16 3.05 -35.61
N GLY A 25 12.17 3.77 -35.08
CA GLY A 25 11.45 4.84 -35.80
C GLY A 25 10.04 4.47 -36.25
N ASP A 26 9.68 3.19 -36.22
CA ASP A 26 8.36 2.69 -36.58
C ASP A 26 7.54 2.25 -35.36
N ILE A 27 6.23 2.10 -35.56
CA ILE A 27 5.29 1.54 -34.58
C ILE A 27 4.89 0.14 -35.04
N ALA A 28 5.03 -0.85 -34.15
CA ALA A 28 4.59 -2.22 -34.40
C ALA A 28 3.58 -2.68 -33.35
N LEU A 29 2.73 -3.65 -33.71
CA LEU A 29 1.86 -4.35 -32.76
C LEU A 29 2.60 -5.59 -32.24
N ALA A 30 2.71 -5.69 -30.92
CA ALA A 30 3.45 -6.74 -30.23
C ALA A 30 2.64 -7.32 -29.08
N LYS A 31 2.94 -8.56 -28.69
CA LYS A 31 2.53 -9.16 -27.43
C LYS A 31 3.70 -9.09 -26.45
N TYR A 32 3.44 -8.71 -25.20
CA TYR A 32 4.45 -8.77 -24.15
C TYR A 32 4.35 -10.11 -23.43
N SER A 33 5.42 -10.89 -23.43
CA SER A 33 5.50 -12.13 -22.65
C SER A 33 6.93 -12.49 -22.27
N GLU A 34 7.10 -13.06 -21.08
CA GLU A 34 8.37 -13.54 -20.54
C GLU A 34 9.49 -12.48 -20.54
N GLY A 35 9.13 -11.21 -20.43
CA GLY A 35 10.08 -10.09 -20.46
C GLY A 35 10.39 -9.53 -21.85
N TYR A 36 9.80 -10.10 -22.91
CA TYR A 36 10.07 -9.73 -24.30
C TYR A 36 8.82 -9.23 -25.03
N PHE A 37 9.04 -8.43 -26.08
CA PHE A 37 7.99 -8.06 -27.02
C PHE A 37 8.11 -8.96 -28.27
N THR A 38 7.10 -9.77 -28.54
CA THR A 38 6.99 -10.57 -29.76
C THR A 38 6.01 -9.95 -30.75
N GLN A 39 6.23 -10.11 -32.05
CA GLN A 39 5.29 -9.61 -33.05
C GLN A 39 3.92 -10.25 -32.86
N TYR A 40 2.87 -9.44 -32.86
CA TYR A 40 1.52 -9.97 -32.65
C TYR A 40 1.14 -10.93 -33.78
N GLY A 41 0.77 -12.16 -33.42
CA GLY A 41 0.45 -13.23 -34.38
C GLY A 41 1.67 -13.99 -34.92
N ASN A 42 2.88 -13.69 -34.45
CA ASN A 42 4.09 -14.43 -34.77
C ASN A 42 5.09 -14.41 -33.58
N ASP A 43 5.02 -15.46 -32.75
CA ASP A 43 5.81 -15.57 -31.53
C ASP A 43 7.32 -15.81 -31.78
N ASP A 44 7.74 -16.07 -33.03
CA ASP A 44 9.14 -16.28 -33.40
C ASP A 44 9.90 -14.95 -33.69
N VAL A 45 9.19 -13.81 -33.77
CA VAL A 45 9.79 -12.51 -34.10
C VAL A 45 9.85 -11.64 -32.85
N PHE A 46 11.05 -11.40 -32.34
CA PHE A 46 11.30 -10.63 -31.11
C PHE A 46 11.81 -9.22 -31.40
N TYR A 47 11.27 -8.23 -30.69
CA TYR A 47 11.71 -6.84 -30.74
C TYR A 47 12.67 -6.52 -29.58
N ASN A 48 13.96 -6.44 -29.89
CA ASN A 48 15.01 -6.22 -28.87
C ASN A 48 15.27 -4.74 -28.53
N ASN A 49 14.70 -3.80 -29.30
CA ASN A 49 15.01 -2.37 -29.22
C ASN A 49 13.78 -1.50 -28.92
N VAL A 50 12.82 -2.02 -28.14
CA VAL A 50 11.60 -1.29 -27.79
C VAL A 50 11.93 -0.19 -26.76
N THR A 51 11.71 1.07 -27.14
CA THR A 51 11.99 2.24 -26.28
C THR A 51 10.77 2.76 -25.54
N ALA A 52 9.59 2.61 -26.13
CA ALA A 52 8.32 2.97 -25.53
C ALA A 52 7.20 2.05 -26.04
N TRP A 53 6.13 1.96 -25.25
CA TRP A 53 4.97 1.16 -25.55
C TRP A 53 3.68 1.83 -25.06
N GLN A 54 2.55 1.42 -25.61
CA GLN A 54 1.21 1.71 -25.08
C GLN A 54 0.31 0.49 -25.34
N TYR A 55 -0.75 0.33 -24.55
CA TYR A 55 -1.70 -0.76 -24.78
C TYR A 55 -2.42 -0.57 -26.13
N ALA A 56 -2.43 -1.63 -26.95
CA ALA A 56 -3.17 -1.64 -28.22
C ALA A 56 -4.67 -1.84 -27.97
N ASP A 57 -4.97 -2.67 -26.98
CA ASP A 57 -6.26 -2.76 -26.32
C ASP A 57 -5.96 -2.61 -24.82
N VAL A 58 -6.56 -1.60 -24.18
CA VAL A 58 -6.32 -1.37 -22.76
C VAL A 58 -6.85 -2.61 -22.03
N PRO A 59 -5.98 -3.40 -21.35
CA PRO A 59 -6.44 -4.62 -20.70
C PRO A 59 -7.58 -4.23 -19.77
N PHE A 60 -8.70 -4.95 -19.86
CA PHE A 60 -9.92 -4.69 -19.09
C PHE A 60 -9.52 -4.28 -17.67
N GLU A 61 -9.64 -2.99 -17.37
CA GLU A 61 -9.53 -2.56 -16.00
C GLU A 61 -10.77 -3.13 -15.34
N ASP A 62 -10.58 -4.19 -14.57
CA ASP A 62 -11.61 -4.61 -13.63
C ASP A 62 -12.04 -3.35 -12.89
N GLU A 63 -13.30 -2.93 -13.09
CA GLU A 63 -13.87 -1.64 -12.64
C GLU A 63 -13.77 -1.49 -11.11
N THR A 64 -13.35 -2.54 -10.42
CA THR A 64 -12.78 -2.55 -9.08
C THR A 64 -11.85 -1.35 -8.86
N SER A 65 -12.30 -0.43 -7.99
CA SER A 65 -11.59 0.81 -7.65
C SER A 65 -10.14 0.55 -7.22
N GLU A 66 -9.24 1.51 -7.47
CA GLU A 66 -7.84 1.42 -7.00
C GLU A 66 -7.77 1.13 -5.49
N TYR A 67 -8.70 1.71 -4.72
CA TYR A 67 -8.81 1.48 -3.29
C TYR A 67 -9.11 0.01 -2.94
N LYS A 68 -10.07 -0.61 -3.64
CA LYS A 68 -10.40 -2.02 -3.46
C LYS A 68 -9.27 -2.95 -3.90
N LYS A 69 -8.55 -2.59 -4.97
CA LYS A 69 -7.31 -3.30 -5.37
C LYS A 69 -6.25 -3.24 -4.27
N ALA A 70 -6.06 -2.07 -3.65
CA ALA A 70 -5.14 -1.91 -2.53
C ALA A 70 -5.60 -2.70 -1.29
N ILE A 71 -6.89 -2.72 -0.94
CA ILE A 71 -7.42 -3.56 0.16
C ILE A 71 -7.10 -5.03 -0.10
N ASN A 72 -7.39 -5.52 -1.30
CA ASN A 72 -7.11 -6.91 -1.66
C ASN A 72 -5.60 -7.22 -1.59
N TYR A 73 -4.75 -6.28 -1.99
CA TYR A 73 -3.31 -6.42 -1.86
C TYR A 73 -2.88 -6.48 -0.39
N LEU A 74 -3.37 -5.56 0.46
CA LEU A 74 -3.08 -5.53 1.90
C LEU A 74 -3.45 -6.84 2.59
N LEU A 75 -4.64 -7.37 2.30
CA LEU A 75 -5.17 -8.55 2.98
C LEU A 75 -4.56 -9.87 2.48
N ASN A 76 -4.23 -9.97 1.19
CA ASN A 76 -3.89 -11.26 0.57
C ASN A 76 -2.44 -11.36 0.08
N THR A 77 -1.78 -10.23 -0.20
CA THR A 77 -0.46 -10.20 -0.84
C THR A 77 0.63 -9.63 0.06
N PHE A 78 0.28 -8.68 0.93
CA PHE A 78 1.23 -8.00 1.80
C PHE A 78 1.83 -8.96 2.84
N ARG A 79 3.07 -9.43 2.58
CA ARG A 79 3.68 -10.55 3.33
C ARG A 79 3.97 -10.28 4.81
N ASN A 80 4.21 -9.02 5.18
CA ASN A 80 4.52 -8.64 6.56
C ASN A 80 3.43 -7.72 7.12
N CYS A 81 2.19 -8.15 6.94
CA CYS A 81 1.00 -7.53 7.48
C CYS A 81 0.44 -8.43 8.57
N ARG A 82 0.13 -7.86 9.75
CA ARG A 82 -0.61 -8.55 10.79
C ARG A 82 -1.74 -7.65 11.26
N GLU A 83 -2.94 -8.22 11.26
CA GLU A 83 -4.14 -7.55 11.74
C GLU A 83 -4.37 -7.77 13.23
N TYR A 84 -4.90 -6.75 13.89
CA TYR A 84 -5.39 -6.72 15.26
C TYR A 84 -6.82 -6.12 15.26
N ILE A 85 -7.67 -6.70 16.09
CA ILE A 85 -9.09 -6.35 16.23
C ILE A 85 -9.39 -6.04 17.70
N ASP A 86 -10.55 -5.44 17.95
CA ASP A 86 -11.07 -4.94 19.25
C ASP A 86 -10.92 -5.92 20.43
N GLU A 87 -10.83 -7.23 20.16
CA GLU A 87 -10.70 -8.27 21.18
C GLU A 87 -9.25 -8.55 21.66
N ASP A 88 -8.21 -7.91 21.10
CA ASP A 88 -6.80 -8.12 21.50
C ASP A 88 -6.30 -6.96 22.39
N GLU A 89 -5.75 -7.24 23.58
CA GLU A 89 -5.13 -6.20 24.43
C GLU A 89 -4.06 -5.36 23.69
N LYS A 90 -3.39 -5.95 22.69
CA LYS A 90 -2.40 -5.26 21.85
C LYS A 90 -3.02 -4.21 20.94
N PHE A 91 -4.30 -4.35 20.59
CA PHE A 91 -5.02 -3.42 19.74
C PHE A 91 -4.99 -1.99 20.30
N TYR A 92 -5.42 -1.82 21.55
CA TYR A 92 -5.42 -0.52 22.21
C TYR A 92 -4.01 0.02 22.44
N LEU A 93 -3.03 -0.86 22.70
CA LEU A 93 -1.63 -0.47 22.77
C LEU A 93 -1.10 0.07 21.44
N LEU A 94 -1.69 -0.30 20.30
CA LEU A 94 -1.28 0.21 19.00
C LEU A 94 -2.00 1.52 18.64
N GLY A 95 -2.89 2.03 19.51
CA GLY A 95 -3.62 3.27 19.34
C GLY A 95 -4.97 3.14 18.63
N GLY A 96 -5.44 1.91 18.43
CA GLY A 96 -6.80 1.66 17.93
C GLY A 96 -7.86 1.95 18.99
N TRP A 97 -9.06 2.23 18.51
CA TRP A 97 -10.29 2.41 19.28
C TRP A 97 -11.29 1.33 18.90
N ASP A 98 -12.27 1.11 19.77
CA ASP A 98 -13.51 0.40 19.46
C ASP A 98 -13.96 0.74 18.02
N ASN A 99 -14.18 -0.26 17.17
CA ASN A 99 -14.48 -0.19 15.71
C ASN A 99 -13.30 -0.10 14.74
N ASP A 100 -12.08 0.20 15.18
CA ASP A 100 -10.95 0.29 14.27
C ASP A 100 -10.49 -1.10 13.79
N ARG A 101 -9.83 -1.12 12.63
CA ARG A 101 -8.98 -2.24 12.20
C ARG A 101 -7.53 -1.78 12.18
N VAL A 102 -6.71 -2.44 12.99
CA VAL A 102 -5.31 -2.06 13.17
C VAL A 102 -4.42 -3.10 12.49
N PHE A 103 -3.50 -2.63 11.65
CA PHE A 103 -2.52 -3.44 10.97
C PHE A 103 -1.11 -3.02 11.37
N VAL A 104 -0.29 -3.98 11.79
CA VAL A 104 1.16 -3.78 11.88
C VAL A 104 1.77 -4.25 10.57
N ILE A 105 2.42 -3.34 9.87
CA ILE A 105 2.95 -3.57 8.53
C ILE A 105 4.44 -3.26 8.45
N LYS A 106 5.14 -3.97 7.55
CA LYS A 106 6.54 -3.71 7.22
C LYS A 106 6.75 -3.74 5.71
N PRO A 107 6.71 -2.60 5.01
CA PRO A 107 6.88 -2.55 3.56
C PRO A 107 8.22 -3.15 3.15
N ARG A 108 8.23 -3.98 2.11
CA ARG A 108 9.44 -4.63 1.57
C ARG A 108 9.69 -4.31 0.10
N SER A 109 8.72 -3.72 -0.59
CA SER A 109 8.84 -3.35 -1.99
C SER A 109 8.10 -2.05 -2.30
N ILE A 110 8.24 -1.56 -3.52
CA ILE A 110 7.51 -0.35 -3.98
C ILE A 110 6.01 -0.63 -4.08
N GLU A 111 5.60 -1.84 -4.41
CA GLU A 111 4.19 -2.24 -4.46
C GLU A 111 3.53 -2.14 -3.07
N ASP A 112 4.25 -2.48 -2.01
CA ASP A 112 3.77 -2.30 -0.63
C ASP A 112 3.60 -0.81 -0.30
N ILE A 113 4.54 0.04 -0.75
CA ILE A 113 4.47 1.50 -0.58
C ILE A 113 3.29 2.08 -1.37
N ASP A 114 3.09 1.64 -2.61
CA ASP A 114 1.98 2.07 -3.46
C ASP A 114 0.63 1.65 -2.89
N CYS A 115 0.53 0.44 -2.33
CA CYS A 115 -0.65 -0.02 -1.62
C CYS A 115 -1.01 0.93 -0.46
N ILE A 116 -0.04 1.26 0.41
CA ILE A 116 -0.27 2.12 1.56
C ILE A 116 -0.62 3.54 1.11
N ASN A 117 0.12 4.09 0.15
CA ASN A 117 -0.12 5.43 -0.38
C ASN A 117 -1.46 5.53 -1.10
N THR A 118 -1.98 4.44 -1.68
CA THR A 118 -3.34 4.42 -2.23
C THR A 118 -4.35 4.74 -1.13
N PHE A 119 -4.24 4.10 0.04
CA PHE A 119 -5.13 4.38 1.16
C PHE A 119 -5.02 5.84 1.63
N THR A 120 -3.80 6.29 1.92
CA THR A 120 -3.60 7.63 2.47
C THR A 120 -3.91 8.73 1.47
N ARG A 121 -3.72 8.49 0.17
CA ARG A 121 -4.09 9.44 -0.89
C ARG A 121 -5.60 9.51 -1.05
N THR A 122 -6.30 8.37 -1.05
CA THR A 122 -7.75 8.34 -1.16
C THR A 122 -8.44 9.03 0.02
N VAL A 123 -7.93 8.81 1.23
CA VAL A 123 -8.59 9.29 2.46
C VAL A 123 -8.04 10.65 2.93
N ASN A 124 -6.72 10.85 2.90
CA ASN A 124 -6.05 12.05 3.42
C ASN A 124 -5.53 12.98 2.32
N GLY A 125 -5.69 12.63 1.03
CA GLY A 125 -5.28 13.47 -0.11
C GLY A 125 -3.77 13.52 -0.40
N LYS A 126 -2.94 12.74 0.32
CA LYS A 126 -1.48 12.73 0.13
C LYS A 126 -0.84 11.38 0.37
N ASN A 127 0.33 11.18 -0.24
CA ASN A 127 1.19 10.03 0.04
C ASN A 127 1.81 10.18 1.43
N ALA A 128 1.86 9.08 2.18
CA ALA A 128 2.48 9.04 3.50
C ALA A 128 3.91 8.52 3.46
N LEU A 129 4.22 7.59 2.55
CA LEU A 129 5.51 6.89 2.50
C LEU A 129 6.21 7.06 1.15
N ASN A 130 7.52 6.84 1.15
CA ASN A 130 8.37 6.76 -0.04
C ASN A 130 9.31 5.54 0.04
N TYR A 131 10.20 5.38 -0.95
CA TYR A 131 11.11 4.22 -1.04
C TYR A 131 12.06 4.07 0.15
N GLU A 132 12.38 5.16 0.86
CA GLU A 132 13.26 5.16 2.04
C GLU A 132 12.61 4.49 3.25
N ASN A 133 11.28 4.35 3.23
CA ASN A 133 10.53 3.70 4.30
C ASN A 133 10.49 2.17 4.19
N ILE A 134 11.07 1.60 3.12
CA ILE A 134 11.19 0.14 2.97
C ILE A 134 12.01 -0.44 4.12
N GLY A 135 11.45 -1.47 4.76
CA GLY A 135 12.09 -2.15 5.89
C GLY A 135 11.82 -1.50 7.26
N GLU A 136 11.14 -0.37 7.32
CA GLU A 136 10.63 0.20 8.58
C GLU A 136 9.27 -0.44 8.95
N THR A 137 8.95 -0.48 10.24
CA THR A 137 7.68 -1.04 10.74
C THR A 137 6.71 0.09 11.11
N TYR A 138 5.46 -0.06 10.68
CA TYR A 138 4.39 0.91 10.85
C TYR A 138 3.16 0.28 11.49
N VAL A 139 2.37 1.12 12.14
CA VAL A 139 0.99 0.84 12.52
C VAL A 139 0.09 1.61 11.57
N LEU A 140 -0.79 0.91 10.87
CA LEU A 140 -1.81 1.44 9.97
C LEU A 140 -3.17 1.18 10.61
N ILE A 141 -3.96 2.24 10.81
CA ILE A 141 -5.26 2.18 11.48
C ILE A 141 -6.31 2.65 10.49
N PHE A 142 -7.25 1.78 10.17
CA PHE A 142 -8.50 2.16 9.52
C PHE A 142 -9.52 2.39 10.63
N GLY A 143 -10.06 3.60 10.75
CA GLY A 143 -11.08 3.88 11.76
C GLY A 143 -12.44 4.31 11.22
N SER A 144 -13.49 3.94 11.95
CA SER A 144 -14.88 4.22 11.58
C SER A 144 -15.75 4.41 12.82
N ASP A 145 -16.77 5.25 12.69
CA ASP A 145 -17.80 5.42 13.73
C ASP A 145 -18.81 4.26 13.77
N ILE A 146 -18.71 3.28 12.84
CA ILE A 146 -19.69 2.20 12.67
C ILE A 146 -19.02 0.81 12.75
N TYR A 147 -19.55 -0.05 13.63
CA TYR A 147 -19.09 -1.44 13.80
C TYR A 147 -19.25 -2.28 12.54
N GLY A 148 -18.21 -3.06 12.24
CA GLY A 148 -18.27 -4.15 11.27
C GLY A 148 -18.41 -3.72 9.81
N VAL A 149 -18.09 -2.46 9.49
CA VAL A 149 -18.09 -2.00 8.11
C VAL A 149 -16.94 -2.61 7.31
N GLU A 150 -17.11 -2.68 6.00
CA GLU A 150 -16.06 -3.09 5.07
C GLU A 150 -14.94 -2.05 5.05
N LEU A 151 -13.68 -2.44 4.81
CA LEU A 151 -12.53 -1.51 4.73
C LEU A 151 -12.74 -0.34 3.75
N GLU A 152 -13.58 -0.54 2.73
CA GLU A 152 -14.00 0.47 1.76
C GLU A 152 -14.81 1.63 2.37
N LYS A 153 -15.37 1.45 3.56
CA LYS A 153 -16.30 2.38 4.22
C LYS A 153 -15.72 3.03 5.48
N TYR A 154 -14.44 2.81 5.79
CA TYR A 154 -13.81 3.45 6.94
C TYR A 154 -13.60 4.94 6.69
N ASP A 155 -13.81 5.73 7.74
CA ASP A 155 -13.90 7.19 7.70
C ASP A 155 -12.52 7.87 7.66
N TYR A 156 -11.51 7.24 8.26
CA TYR A 156 -10.14 7.74 8.25
C TYR A 156 -9.09 6.63 8.21
N VAL A 157 -7.88 7.01 7.75
CA VAL A 157 -6.70 6.15 7.74
C VAL A 157 -5.54 6.88 8.38
N THR A 158 -4.98 6.31 9.45
CA THR A 158 -3.81 6.84 10.14
C THR A 158 -2.64 5.90 9.98
N ILE A 159 -1.43 6.45 9.80
CA ILE A 159 -0.20 5.66 9.76
C ILE A 159 0.87 6.31 10.65
N SER A 160 1.48 5.51 11.51
CA SER A 160 2.50 5.94 12.47
C SER A 160 3.67 4.98 12.47
N LYS A 161 4.91 5.48 12.66
CA LYS A 161 6.06 4.59 12.83
C LYS A 161 5.90 3.82 14.14
N MET A 162 6.19 2.52 14.12
CA MET A 162 6.08 1.68 15.33
C MET A 162 6.94 2.21 16.47
N SER A 163 8.11 2.77 16.18
CA SER A 163 8.99 3.41 17.18
C SER A 163 8.32 4.59 17.89
N GLU A 164 7.50 5.38 17.18
CA GLU A 164 6.79 6.52 17.76
C GLU A 164 5.65 6.06 18.65
N VAL A 165 4.90 5.04 18.22
CA VAL A 165 3.85 4.38 19.01
C VAL A 165 4.43 3.87 20.33
N LEU A 166 5.53 3.11 20.26
CA LEU A 166 6.19 2.57 21.45
C LEU A 166 6.71 3.67 22.39
N ALA A 167 7.33 4.72 21.84
CA ALA A 167 7.85 5.83 22.63
C ALA A 167 6.71 6.59 23.35
N ASN A 168 5.59 6.83 22.67
CA ASN A 168 4.44 7.53 23.24
C ASN A 168 3.79 6.71 24.37
N ASN A 169 3.58 5.41 24.16
CA ASN A 169 2.99 4.56 25.20
C ASN A 169 3.91 4.41 26.41
N THR A 170 5.21 4.24 26.18
CA THR A 170 6.21 4.19 27.27
C THR A 170 6.13 5.45 28.13
N ARG A 171 6.04 6.63 27.51
CA ARG A 171 5.88 7.90 28.23
C ARG A 171 4.60 7.94 29.07
N ARG A 172 3.46 7.58 28.47
CA ARG A 172 2.15 7.57 29.17
C ARG A 172 2.14 6.66 30.38
N ILE A 173 2.73 5.46 30.26
CA ILE A 173 2.85 4.51 31.37
C ILE A 173 3.72 5.10 32.49
N MET A 174 4.86 5.71 32.15
CA MET A 174 5.72 6.35 33.14
C MET A 174 5.05 7.51 33.86
N ASP A 175 4.23 8.30 33.15
CA ASP A 175 3.47 9.41 33.75
C ASP A 175 2.45 8.88 34.77
N ILE A 176 1.72 7.81 34.43
CA ILE A 176 0.76 7.16 35.36
C ILE A 176 1.47 6.63 36.60
N ILE A 177 2.57 5.90 36.43
CA ILE A 177 3.36 5.36 37.55
C ILE A 177 3.81 6.50 38.47
N THR A 178 4.29 7.61 37.89
CA THR A 178 4.76 8.78 38.66
C THR A 178 3.64 9.41 39.48
N ILE A 179 2.41 9.49 38.95
CA ILE A 179 1.25 10.00 39.67
C ILE A 179 0.88 9.07 40.83
N MET A 180 0.73 7.77 40.55
CA MET A 180 0.37 6.77 41.57
C MET A 180 1.38 6.75 42.73
N SER A 181 2.68 6.80 42.44
CA SER A 181 3.69 6.83 43.50
C SER A 181 3.66 8.10 44.36
N ARG A 182 3.15 9.23 43.85
CA ARG A 182 2.95 10.44 44.67
C ARG A 182 1.73 10.31 45.57
N GLU A 183 0.63 9.77 45.03
CA GLU A 183 -0.60 9.54 45.79
C GLU A 183 -0.39 8.52 46.92
N GLU A 184 0.45 7.50 46.73
CA GLU A 184 0.82 6.55 47.79
C GLU A 184 1.58 7.22 48.94
N ILE A 185 2.52 8.12 48.62
CA ILE A 185 3.30 8.85 49.64
C ILE A 185 2.39 9.81 50.42
N GLU A 186 1.47 10.50 49.75
CA GLU A 186 0.53 11.44 50.38
C GLU A 186 -0.55 10.76 51.25
N ALA A 187 -0.81 9.46 51.05
CA ALA A 187 -1.77 8.68 51.83
C ALA A 187 -1.16 8.02 53.09
N GLU A 188 0.17 7.98 53.21
CA GLU A 188 0.90 7.42 54.35
C GLU A 188 1.26 8.46 55.44
N ASP A 189 1.09 9.75 55.16
CA ASP A 189 1.26 10.88 56.10
C ASP A 189 -0.07 11.31 56.77
#